data_AF-A0A529Y2Q6-F1
#
_entry.id   AF-A0A529Y2Q6-F1
#
_cell.length_a   1.000
_cell.length_b   1.000
_cell.length_c   1.000
_cell.angle_alpha   90.00
_cell.angle_beta   90.00
_cell.angle_gamma   90.00
#
_symmetry.space_group_name_H-M   'P 1'
#
loop_
_entity.id
_entity.type
_entity.pdbx_description
1 polymer ?
#
loop_
_entity_poly.entity_id
_entity_poly.type
_entity_poly.pdbx_seq_one_letter_code
_entity_poly.pdbx_strand_id
1 'polypeptide(L)'
;MWVWALWGSMVLALAGAGAAHADVKMSGTFVADSACPATQAIKNGKNPGNISTEAGKSYDLLAGNKDEPTHYLIQVPGADPERRWVKISCGHVSGGSAAATPAQTKPPASGKPEYVFALNWQPAFCETKASKPECKAQNPTEFDASHFTLHGLW
;
A
#
# COMPACT_ATOMS: atom_id res chain seq x y z
N MET A 1 63.08 -13.23 7.75
CA MET A 1 61.92 -14.14 7.89
C MET A 1 60.64 -13.31 7.84
N TRP A 2 59.72 -13.74 6.96
CA TRP A 2 58.27 -13.51 6.86
C TRP A 2 57.61 -12.23 7.40
N VAL A 3 57.03 -11.44 6.49
CA VAL A 3 55.86 -10.59 6.76
C VAL A 3 54.72 -11.11 5.89
N TRP A 4 53.68 -11.67 6.52
CA TRP A 4 52.54 -12.23 5.83
C TRP A 4 51.56 -11.10 5.48
N ALA A 5 51.28 -10.94 4.20
CA ALA A 5 50.15 -10.17 3.72
C ALA A 5 48.88 -11.01 3.92
N LEU A 6 47.97 -10.56 4.77
CA LEU A 6 46.62 -11.12 4.86
C LEU A 6 45.67 -10.19 4.12
N TRP A 7 45.32 -10.59 2.89
CA TRP A 7 44.20 -10.03 2.15
C TRP A 7 42.89 -10.53 2.76
N GLY A 8 42.18 -9.64 3.47
CA GLY A 8 40.80 -9.90 3.89
C GLY A 8 39.84 -9.64 2.73
N SER A 9 39.32 -10.70 2.11
CA SER A 9 38.16 -10.58 1.20
C SER A 9 36.91 -10.27 2.01
N MET A 10 36.35 -9.08 1.81
CA MET A 10 35.03 -8.71 2.32
C MET A 10 33.98 -9.14 1.29
N VAL A 11 33.35 -10.30 1.52
CA VAL A 11 32.19 -10.75 0.75
C VAL A 11 30.98 -9.93 1.20
N LEU A 12 30.53 -9.00 0.34
CA LEU A 12 29.32 -8.22 0.55
C LEU A 12 28.11 -9.07 0.17
N ALA A 13 27.39 -9.60 1.15
CA ALA A 13 26.13 -10.31 0.92
C ALA A 13 25.05 -9.28 0.54
N LEU A 14 24.62 -9.29 -0.74
CA LEU A 14 23.41 -8.56 -1.16
C LEU A 14 22.18 -9.26 -0.56
N ALA A 15 21.65 -8.69 0.53
CA ALA A 15 20.32 -9.04 1.00
C ALA A 15 19.29 -8.49 -0.01
N GLY A 16 18.54 -9.39 -0.65
CA GLY A 16 17.45 -9.01 -1.54
C GLY A 16 16.37 -8.24 -0.77
N ALA A 17 16.15 -6.98 -1.14
CA ALA A 17 15.03 -6.20 -0.65
C ALA A 17 13.74 -6.74 -1.29
N GLY A 18 12.97 -7.53 -0.54
CA GLY A 18 11.59 -7.85 -0.92
C GLY A 18 10.78 -6.56 -0.98
N ALA A 19 10.03 -6.38 -2.06
CA ALA A 19 9.10 -5.26 -2.19
C ALA A 19 8.08 -5.30 -1.04
N ALA A 20 8.09 -4.28 -0.18
CA ALA A 20 7.08 -4.13 0.86
C ALA A 20 5.78 -3.63 0.22
N HIS A 21 4.90 -4.55 -0.16
CA HIS A 21 3.56 -4.20 -0.64
C HIS A 21 2.69 -3.82 0.56
N ALA A 22 2.05 -2.64 0.51
CA ALA A 22 1.13 -2.16 1.55
C ALA A 22 -0.17 -2.99 1.59
N ASP A 23 -0.55 -3.52 0.43
CA ASP A 23 -1.65 -4.44 0.21
C ASP A 23 -1.43 -5.18 -1.12
N VAL A 24 -2.01 -6.37 -1.24
CA VAL A 24 -2.00 -7.19 -2.45
C VAL A 24 -3.38 -7.09 -3.07
N LYS A 25 -3.46 -6.56 -4.30
CA LYS A 25 -4.72 -6.44 -5.02
C LYS A 25 -5.38 -7.82 -5.13
N MET A 26 -6.65 -7.88 -4.75
CA MET A 26 -7.50 -9.05 -4.92
C MET A 26 -8.79 -8.64 -5.65
N SER A 27 -9.52 -9.61 -6.18
CA SER A 27 -10.80 -9.41 -6.83
C SER A 27 -11.74 -10.54 -6.45
N GLY A 28 -13.04 -10.28 -6.49
CA GLY A 28 -14.08 -11.23 -6.13
C GLY A 28 -14.98 -10.67 -5.04
N THR A 29 -15.63 -11.56 -4.31
CA THR A 29 -16.62 -11.20 -3.29
C THR A 29 -16.20 -11.80 -1.96
N PHE A 30 -16.18 -10.99 -0.90
CA PHE A 30 -16.11 -11.47 0.46
C PHE A 30 -17.52 -11.71 0.98
N VAL A 31 -17.85 -12.95 1.32
CA VAL A 31 -19.12 -13.32 1.95
C VAL A 31 -18.87 -13.45 3.45
N ALA A 32 -19.51 -12.62 4.25
CA ALA A 32 -19.35 -12.66 5.69
C ALA A 32 -20.11 -13.84 6.29
N ASP A 33 -19.44 -14.68 7.08
CA ASP A 33 -20.05 -15.79 7.80
C ASP A 33 -20.67 -15.34 9.14
N SER A 34 -20.24 -14.18 9.63
CA SER A 34 -20.70 -13.60 10.90
C SER A 34 -20.64 -12.07 10.89
N ALA A 35 -21.23 -11.47 11.93
CA ALA A 35 -21.09 -10.04 12.18
C ALA A 35 -19.71 -9.75 12.79
N CYS A 36 -18.85 -9.08 12.01
CA CYS A 36 -17.48 -8.78 12.40
C CYS A 36 -17.14 -7.31 12.27
N PRO A 37 -16.33 -6.75 13.18
CA PRO A 37 -15.84 -5.39 13.05
C PRO A 37 -15.11 -5.15 11.72
N ALA A 38 -15.56 -4.13 11.00
CA ALA A 38 -14.97 -3.65 9.76
C ALA A 38 -14.22 -2.33 10.02
N THR A 39 -12.94 -2.46 10.37
CA THR A 39 -12.11 -1.36 10.92
C THR A 39 -11.46 -0.50 9.84
N GLN A 40 -11.11 0.75 10.13
CA GLN A 40 -10.36 1.60 9.19
C GLN A 40 -8.87 1.25 9.14
N ALA A 41 -8.33 0.71 10.24
CA ALA A 41 -6.92 0.40 10.38
C ALA A 41 -6.71 -0.86 11.21
N ILE A 42 -5.91 -1.79 10.68
CA ILE A 42 -5.61 -3.08 11.32
C ILE A 42 -4.82 -2.89 12.62
N LYS A 43 -3.81 -2.00 12.63
CA LYS A 43 -2.84 -1.89 13.74
C LYS A 43 -3.45 -1.45 15.07
N ASN A 44 -4.41 -0.52 15.03
CA ASN A 44 -5.03 0.05 16.24
C ASN A 44 -6.52 -0.26 16.36
N GLY A 45 -7.08 -1.04 15.44
CA GLY A 45 -8.47 -1.48 15.46
C GLY A 45 -9.51 -0.35 15.39
N LYS A 46 -9.11 0.87 14.98
CA LYS A 46 -10.01 2.03 14.99
C LYS A 46 -11.22 1.79 14.07
N ASN A 47 -12.42 1.85 14.64
CA ASN A 47 -13.69 1.59 13.94
C ASN A 47 -14.77 2.64 14.27
N PRO A 48 -14.63 3.89 13.82
CA PRO A 48 -15.68 4.89 13.99
C PRO A 48 -16.93 4.46 13.20
N GLY A 49 -18.09 4.71 13.82
CA GLY A 49 -19.38 4.24 13.33
C GLY A 49 -19.72 2.80 13.73
N ASN A 50 -18.83 2.09 14.46
CA ASN A 50 -19.02 0.68 14.85
C ASN A 50 -19.43 -0.19 13.66
N ILE A 51 -18.82 0.04 12.50
CA ILE A 51 -19.17 -0.64 11.26
C ILE A 51 -18.87 -2.12 11.42
N SER A 52 -19.85 -2.95 11.09
CA SER A 52 -19.74 -4.40 11.15
C SER A 52 -20.20 -5.00 9.84
N THR A 53 -19.62 -6.14 9.47
CA THR A 53 -20.22 -7.02 8.47
C THR A 53 -21.53 -7.61 9.02
N GLU A 54 -22.35 -8.13 8.13
CA GLU A 54 -23.60 -8.84 8.44
C GLU A 54 -23.48 -10.27 7.92
N ALA A 55 -23.87 -11.25 8.72
CA ALA A 55 -23.79 -12.65 8.33
C ALA A 55 -24.61 -12.92 7.05
N GLY A 56 -24.03 -13.65 6.10
CA GLY A 56 -24.58 -13.95 4.79
C GLY A 56 -24.50 -12.81 3.77
N LYS A 57 -24.03 -11.61 4.17
CA LYS A 57 -23.92 -10.47 3.26
C LYS A 57 -22.62 -10.51 2.47
N SER A 58 -22.73 -10.16 1.20
CA SER A 58 -21.63 -10.08 0.25
C SER A 58 -21.09 -8.66 0.16
N TYR A 59 -19.76 -8.54 0.13
CA TYR A 59 -19.03 -7.28 -0.01
C TYR A 59 -17.98 -7.40 -1.12
N ASP A 60 -17.70 -6.31 -1.82
CA ASP A 60 -16.66 -6.30 -2.84
C ASP A 60 -15.28 -6.47 -2.19
N LEU A 61 -14.52 -7.47 -2.64
CA LEU A 61 -13.15 -7.71 -2.19
C LEU A 61 -12.18 -6.87 -3.00
N LEU A 62 -11.42 -6.01 -2.31
CA LEU A 62 -10.49 -5.07 -2.94
C LEU A 62 -9.04 -5.54 -2.85
N ALA A 63 -8.60 -6.04 -1.69
CA ALA A 63 -7.21 -6.43 -1.44
C ALA A 63 -7.06 -7.33 -0.20
N GLY A 64 -5.90 -7.97 -0.08
CA GLY A 64 -5.39 -8.55 1.17
C GLY A 64 -4.26 -7.69 1.72
N ASN A 65 -4.03 -7.71 3.04
CA ASN A 65 -2.96 -6.88 3.63
C ASN A 65 -1.53 -7.36 3.31
N LYS A 66 -1.37 -8.58 2.78
CA LYS A 66 -0.12 -9.22 2.35
C LYS A 66 -0.46 -10.45 1.49
N ASP A 67 0.54 -11.14 0.93
CA ASP A 67 0.35 -12.29 0.03
C ASP A 67 -0.50 -13.42 0.64
N GLU A 68 -0.27 -13.73 1.92
CA GLU A 68 -1.11 -14.61 2.74
C GLU A 68 -1.95 -13.75 3.69
N PRO A 69 -3.16 -13.32 3.32
CA PRO A 69 -3.85 -12.26 4.04
C PRO A 69 -4.23 -12.69 5.45
N THR A 70 -4.08 -11.80 6.42
CA THR A 70 -4.76 -11.93 7.73
C THR A 70 -6.01 -11.06 7.81
N HIS A 71 -6.09 -10.06 6.94
CA HIS A 71 -7.25 -9.21 6.76
C HIS A 71 -7.52 -8.97 5.28
N TYR A 72 -8.81 -8.87 4.95
CA TYR A 72 -9.30 -8.43 3.65
C TYR A 72 -9.73 -6.97 3.72
N LEU A 73 -9.40 -6.21 2.70
CA LEU A 73 -9.97 -4.89 2.44
C LEU A 73 -11.25 -5.08 1.62
N ILE A 74 -12.38 -4.69 2.19
CA ILE A 74 -13.69 -4.79 1.56
C ILE A 74 -14.31 -3.40 1.39
N GLN A 75 -15.22 -3.26 0.44
CA GLN A 75 -16.08 -2.08 0.35
C GLN A 75 -17.37 -2.30 1.14
N VAL A 76 -17.61 -1.46 2.14
CA VAL A 76 -18.84 -1.43 2.94
C VAL A 76 -19.63 -0.18 2.57
N PRO A 77 -20.69 -0.29 1.75
CA PRO A 77 -21.49 0.86 1.34
C PRO A 77 -22.03 1.64 2.54
N GLY A 78 -21.88 2.96 2.51
CA GLY A 78 -22.37 3.85 3.57
C GLY A 78 -21.48 3.97 4.81
N ALA A 79 -20.33 3.30 4.86
CA ALA A 79 -19.31 3.56 5.87
C ALA A 79 -18.43 4.76 5.49
N ASP A 80 -17.93 5.54 6.46
CA ASP A 80 -16.97 6.62 6.20
C ASP A 80 -15.59 6.32 6.83
N PRO A 81 -14.55 6.00 6.03
CA PRO A 81 -14.58 5.73 4.60
C PRO A 81 -15.19 4.35 4.32
N GLU A 82 -15.60 4.13 3.07
CA GLU A 82 -16.27 2.87 2.67
C GLU A 82 -15.33 1.66 2.67
N ARG A 83 -14.02 1.90 2.48
CA ARG A 83 -13.01 0.84 2.48
C ARG A 83 -12.66 0.46 3.92
N ARG A 84 -12.95 -0.79 4.30
CA ARG A 84 -12.77 -1.30 5.67
C ARG A 84 -12.05 -2.64 5.69
N TRP A 85 -11.23 -2.85 6.71
CA TRP A 85 -10.51 -4.09 6.97
C TRP A 85 -11.34 -5.04 7.84
N VAL A 86 -11.48 -6.27 7.38
CA VAL A 86 -12.11 -7.37 8.10
C VAL A 86 -11.13 -8.54 8.24
N LYS A 87 -11.19 -9.28 9.34
CA LYS A 87 -10.36 -10.49 9.51
C LYS A 87 -10.75 -11.56 8.50
N ILE A 88 -9.77 -12.32 8.01
CA ILE A 88 -10.06 -13.45 7.12
C ILE A 88 -10.98 -14.50 7.75
N SER A 89 -11.00 -14.63 9.07
CA SER A 89 -11.81 -15.62 9.78
C SER A 89 -13.29 -15.24 9.89
N CYS A 90 -13.69 -14.08 9.40
CA CYS A 90 -15.06 -13.56 9.50
C CYS A 90 -15.94 -13.95 8.32
N GLY A 91 -15.38 -14.62 7.33
CA GLY A 91 -16.04 -14.92 6.08
C GLY A 91 -15.13 -15.72 5.16
N HIS A 92 -15.60 -15.92 3.94
CA HIS A 92 -14.85 -16.58 2.90
C HIS A 92 -14.90 -15.76 1.61
N VAL A 93 -13.88 -15.93 0.78
CA VAL A 93 -13.84 -15.31 -0.54
C VAL A 93 -14.51 -16.25 -1.54
N SER A 94 -15.51 -15.76 -2.24
CA SER A 94 -16.19 -16.46 -3.33
C SER A 94 -15.86 -15.78 -4.66
N GLY A 95 -15.57 -16.59 -5.68
CA GLY A 95 -15.25 -16.11 -7.03
C GLY A 95 -13.95 -15.31 -7.14
N GLY A 96 -13.09 -15.32 -6.12
CA GLY A 96 -11.82 -14.62 -6.08
C GLY A 96 -10.64 -15.57 -6.01
N SER A 97 -9.78 -15.55 -7.03
CA SER A 97 -8.44 -16.11 -6.91
C SER A 97 -7.49 -15.04 -6.37
N ALA A 98 -6.52 -15.44 -5.53
CA ALA A 98 -5.25 -14.72 -5.45
C ALA A 98 -4.53 -14.90 -6.79
N ALA A 99 -5.06 -14.28 -7.83
CA ALA A 99 -4.54 -14.35 -9.17
C ALA A 99 -4.28 -12.94 -9.63
N ALA A 100 -3.08 -12.75 -10.14
CA ALA A 100 -2.79 -11.82 -11.21
C ALA A 100 -4.04 -11.65 -12.09
N THR A 101 -4.72 -10.51 -11.95
CA THR A 101 -5.79 -10.00 -12.83
C THR A 101 -6.84 -11.02 -13.32
N PRO A 102 -8.11 -10.81 -12.96
CA PRO A 102 -8.98 -10.25 -13.99
C PRO A 102 -9.90 -9.12 -13.50
N ALA A 103 -10.02 -8.14 -14.38
CA ALA A 103 -10.78 -6.91 -14.21
C ALA A 103 -12.29 -7.16 -14.08
N GLN A 104 -12.93 -6.36 -13.23
CA GLN A 104 -14.36 -6.05 -13.34
C GLN A 104 -14.66 -5.56 -14.76
N THR A 105 -15.71 -6.12 -15.36
CA THR A 105 -16.21 -5.82 -16.70
C THR A 105 -16.81 -4.41 -16.79
N LYS A 106 -15.95 -3.40 -16.66
CA LYS A 106 -16.03 -2.24 -17.55
C LYS A 106 -15.46 -2.75 -18.88
N PRO A 107 -16.00 -2.41 -20.07
CA PRO A 107 -15.24 -2.63 -21.30
C PRO A 107 -13.83 -2.12 -21.00
N PRO A 108 -12.75 -2.90 -21.26
CA PRO A 108 -11.42 -2.40 -21.01
C PRO A 108 -11.41 -1.04 -21.69
N ALA A 109 -11.23 0.01 -20.90
CA ALA A 109 -10.79 1.24 -21.53
C ALA A 109 -9.60 0.75 -22.33
N SER A 110 -9.67 0.89 -23.65
CA SER A 110 -8.53 0.77 -24.56
C SER A 110 -7.51 1.88 -24.23
N GLY A 111 -7.42 2.28 -22.96
CA GLY A 111 -6.52 3.21 -22.38
C GLY A 111 -5.21 2.47 -22.28
N LYS A 112 -4.23 3.02 -23.00
CA LYS A 112 -2.83 2.75 -22.72
C LYS A 112 -2.62 2.97 -21.21
N PRO A 113 -1.70 2.22 -20.56
CA PRO A 113 -1.34 2.54 -19.19
C PRO A 113 -1.00 4.03 -19.12
N GLU A 114 -1.77 4.75 -18.30
CA GLU A 114 -1.51 6.15 -17.99
C GLU A 114 -0.54 6.18 -16.83
N TYR A 115 0.58 6.89 -17.03
CA TYR A 115 1.57 7.09 -15.98
C TYR A 115 1.50 8.52 -15.48
N VAL A 116 1.68 8.70 -14.19
CA VAL A 116 1.81 10.02 -13.57
C VAL A 116 3.28 10.27 -13.31
N PHE A 117 3.85 11.17 -14.11
CA PHE A 117 5.18 11.72 -13.85
C PHE A 117 5.05 12.89 -12.88
N ALA A 118 5.36 12.65 -11.62
CA ALA A 118 5.21 13.62 -10.55
C ALA A 118 6.53 14.35 -10.29
N LEU A 119 6.50 15.67 -10.44
CA LEU A 119 7.60 16.57 -10.12
C LEU A 119 7.28 17.37 -8.84
N ASN A 120 8.30 17.60 -8.03
CA ASN A 120 8.21 18.36 -6.80
C ASN A 120 8.96 19.69 -6.89
N TRP A 121 8.38 20.74 -6.32
CA TRP A 121 9.06 22.01 -6.05
C TRP A 121 9.41 22.08 -4.56
N GLN A 122 10.67 21.79 -4.23
CA GLN A 122 11.09 21.61 -2.85
C GLN A 122 10.83 22.85 -1.96
N PRO A 123 11.09 24.10 -2.39
CA PRO A 123 10.83 25.27 -1.54
C PRO A 123 9.37 25.39 -1.10
N ALA A 124 8.40 25.25 -2.01
CA ALA A 124 6.99 25.35 -1.64
C ALA A 124 6.51 24.15 -0.81
N PHE A 125 7.03 22.95 -1.07
CA PHE A 125 6.77 21.81 -0.20
C PHE A 125 7.24 22.10 1.24
N CYS A 126 8.45 22.63 1.38
CA CYS A 126 9.05 22.93 2.67
C CYS A 126 8.42 24.11 3.40
N GLU A 127 7.82 25.08 2.70
CA GLU A 127 6.98 26.11 3.32
C GLU A 127 5.80 25.50 4.11
N THR A 128 5.20 24.43 3.59
CA THR A 128 4.04 23.78 4.24
C THR A 128 4.43 22.60 5.16
N LYS A 129 5.63 22.04 4.98
CA LYS A 129 6.14 20.84 5.68
C LYS A 129 7.51 21.04 6.32
N ALA A 130 7.78 22.23 6.87
CA ALA A 130 9.07 22.61 7.44
C ALA A 130 9.68 21.65 8.47
N SER A 131 8.86 20.82 9.15
CA SER A 131 9.34 19.88 10.16
C SER A 131 10.10 18.68 9.58
N LYS A 132 10.00 18.44 8.26
CA LYS A 132 10.62 17.30 7.60
C LYS A 132 12.15 17.42 7.54
N PRO A 133 12.92 16.31 7.68
CA PRO A 133 14.37 16.36 7.67
C PRO A 133 14.96 17.02 6.42
N GLU A 134 14.42 16.71 5.24
CA GLU A 134 14.81 17.28 3.95
C GLU A 134 14.60 18.80 3.89
N CYS A 135 13.58 19.32 4.59
CA CYS A 135 13.30 20.75 4.66
C CYS A 135 14.19 21.48 5.66
N LYS A 136 14.55 20.81 6.77
CA LYS A 136 15.52 21.37 7.73
C LYS A 136 16.93 21.43 7.17
N ALA A 137 17.27 20.50 6.28
CA ALA A 137 18.56 20.43 5.61
C ALA A 137 18.62 21.23 4.30
N GLN A 138 17.51 21.87 3.89
CA GLN A 138 17.44 22.58 2.62
C GLN A 138 18.44 23.73 2.58
N ASN A 139 19.19 23.82 1.47
CA ASN A 139 20.20 24.85 1.25
C ASN A 139 19.91 25.55 -0.10
N PRO A 140 19.91 26.89 -0.17
CA PRO A 140 19.68 27.65 -1.41
C PRO A 140 20.63 27.32 -2.58
N THR A 141 21.80 26.73 -2.32
CA THR A 141 22.76 26.36 -3.37
C THR A 141 22.55 24.95 -3.93
N GLU A 142 21.67 24.16 -3.31
CA GLU A 142 21.38 22.80 -3.77
C GLU A 142 20.44 22.82 -4.97
N PHE A 143 20.48 21.73 -5.75
CA PHE A 143 19.75 21.64 -7.00
C PHE A 143 18.23 21.81 -6.81
N ASP A 144 17.68 21.20 -5.76
CA ASP A 144 16.26 21.21 -5.43
C ASP A 144 15.72 22.58 -4.99
N ALA A 145 16.59 23.52 -4.61
CA ALA A 145 16.21 24.88 -4.23
C ALA A 145 15.75 25.73 -5.42
N SER A 146 16.17 25.37 -6.65
CA SER A 146 15.90 26.15 -7.86
C SER A 146 15.38 25.33 -9.04
N HIS A 147 15.27 24.01 -8.90
CA HIS A 147 14.81 23.10 -9.95
C HIS A 147 13.73 22.17 -9.44
N PHE A 148 12.86 21.75 -10.35
CA PHE A 148 11.94 20.64 -10.08
C PHE A 148 12.73 19.34 -9.91
N THR A 149 12.39 18.58 -8.88
CA THR A 149 12.96 17.26 -8.62
C THR A 149 11.92 16.17 -8.86
N LEU A 150 12.39 14.95 -9.16
CA LEU A 150 11.50 13.82 -9.32
C LEU A 150 10.89 13.45 -7.96
N HIS A 151 9.57 13.49 -7.88
CA HIS A 151 8.84 12.89 -6.76
C HIS A 151 8.65 11.40 -7.02
N GLY A 152 8.14 11.06 -8.20
CA GLY A 152 7.90 9.67 -8.57
C GLY A 152 7.34 9.50 -9.97
N LEU A 153 7.30 8.25 -10.40
CA LEU A 153 6.60 7.79 -11.59
C LEU A 153 5.66 6.68 -11.10
N TRP A 154 4.35 6.91 -11.25
CA TRP A 154 3.30 5.97 -10.86
C TRP A 154 2.60 5.43 -12.09
#